data_AF-A0A098MBY2-F1
#
_entry.id   AF-A0A098MBY2-F1
#
_cell.length_a   1.000
_cell.length_b   1.000
_cell.length_c   1.000
_cell.angle_alpha   90.00
_cell.angle_beta   90.00
_cell.angle_gamma   90.00
#
_symmetry.space_group_name_H-M   'P 1'
#
loop_
_entity.id
_entity.type
_entity.pdbx_description
1 polymer ?
#
loop_
_entity_poly.entity_id
_entity_poly.type
_entity_poly.pdbx_seq_one_letter_code
_entity_poly.pdbx_strand_id
1 'polypeptide(L)'
;MSTFEEGANQSAEQQPNVTATPDTTVAAPATTQETPVEGIRVKYNKEERIIPNEEAPNWIQKGLNYDKLQERSTQLETQAKNLERVAKAYGFPDVDSYMTALDEFEQQQQLEQEARRLGVDVDVVARFREELNPIKSELDQYKTEMQTVREEKAALAVERELTDLKGRYPDFDKYKDRAFDLAIESGYKLEDAYKLASYEDKIAKTAQQTEAETIRKLQNNALSTPGALGAEGAEHKTGFSSLSKDEQRKMIAEVKAGTRKTL
;
A
#
# COMPACT_ATOMS: atom_id res chain seq x y z
N MET A 1 65.37 47.17 5.98
CA MET A 1 64.10 46.96 6.70
C MET A 1 63.36 45.88 5.92
N SER A 2 63.55 44.57 6.18
CA SER A 2 63.85 43.87 7.45
C SER A 2 62.70 44.07 8.44
N THR A 3 62.04 43.06 9.02
CA THR A 3 62.37 41.63 9.29
C THR A 3 61.14 40.72 9.04
N PHE A 4 61.25 39.46 8.56
CA PHE A 4 61.50 38.18 9.30
C PHE A 4 60.48 37.92 10.45
N GLU A 5 60.05 36.69 10.78
CA GLU A 5 60.74 35.38 10.68
C GLU A 5 59.98 34.29 9.86
N GLU A 6 59.73 33.10 10.41
CA GLU A 6 59.76 31.80 9.69
C GLU A 6 58.86 30.72 10.39
N GLY A 7 58.43 29.57 9.83
CA GLY A 7 58.58 28.99 8.48
C GLY A 7 58.18 27.48 8.40
N ALA A 8 58.59 26.81 7.31
CA ALA A 8 58.90 25.36 7.10
C ALA A 8 57.96 24.25 7.65
N ASN A 9 57.33 23.36 6.85
CA ASN A 9 57.84 22.39 5.84
C ASN A 9 58.49 21.11 6.44
N GLN A 10 57.85 19.93 6.30
CA GLN A 10 58.43 18.71 5.68
C GLN A 10 57.53 17.47 5.76
N SER A 11 57.66 16.61 4.74
CA SER A 11 57.15 15.22 4.71
C SER A 11 58.07 14.27 5.49
N ALA A 12 57.53 13.17 6.01
CA ALA A 12 58.31 11.98 6.34
C ALA A 12 57.47 10.69 6.23
N GLU A 13 57.94 9.74 5.42
CA GLU A 13 57.57 8.32 5.52
C GLU A 13 58.30 7.68 6.70
N GLN A 14 57.70 6.67 7.35
CA GLN A 14 58.48 5.59 7.96
C GLN A 14 57.66 4.32 8.27
N GLN A 15 58.35 3.17 8.14
CA GLN A 15 57.84 1.81 8.34
C GLN A 15 57.74 1.45 9.83
N PRO A 16 57.36 0.20 10.16
CA PRO A 16 58.40 -0.65 10.73
C PRO A 16 58.54 -2.03 10.08
N ASN A 17 59.68 -2.66 10.36
CA ASN A 17 60.19 -3.89 9.77
C ASN A 17 60.22 -5.05 10.80
N VAL A 18 60.37 -6.28 10.28
CA VAL A 18 60.41 -7.63 10.91
C VAL A 18 60.81 -7.81 12.39
N THR A 19 60.29 -8.89 13.00
CA THR A 19 60.95 -9.70 14.05
C THR A 19 60.54 -11.17 13.87
N ALA A 20 61.40 -12.13 14.26
CA ALA A 20 61.28 -13.56 13.92
C ALA A 20 60.93 -14.51 15.11
N THR A 21 60.50 -15.72 14.74
CA THR A 21 60.31 -17.04 15.44
C THR A 21 61.16 -17.38 16.68
N PRO A 22 60.87 -18.47 17.46
CA PRO A 22 59.85 -19.55 17.27
C PRO A 22 59.01 -19.90 18.54
N ASP A 23 58.01 -20.80 18.46
CA ASP A 23 58.09 -22.21 18.95
C ASP A 23 56.77 -22.99 18.77
N THR A 24 56.81 -24.28 19.11
CA THR A 24 55.98 -25.41 18.70
C THR A 24 54.75 -25.63 19.60
N THR A 25 53.60 -25.96 19.01
CA THR A 25 52.68 -26.97 19.60
C THR A 25 51.90 -27.67 18.49
N VAL A 26 51.91 -29.00 18.50
CA VAL A 26 51.19 -29.86 17.55
C VAL A 26 49.74 -30.03 18.00
N ALA A 27 48.78 -29.79 17.12
CA ALA A 27 47.42 -30.29 17.24
C ALA A 27 46.83 -30.60 15.85
N ALA A 28 46.67 -31.88 15.56
CA ALA A 28 45.77 -32.40 14.53
C ALA A 28 44.75 -33.32 15.21
N PRO A 29 43.60 -33.66 14.59
CA PRO A 29 43.09 -33.19 13.31
C PRO A 29 41.71 -32.50 13.43
N ALA A 30 41.36 -31.68 12.44
CA ALA A 30 39.97 -31.33 12.15
C ALA A 30 39.70 -31.61 10.67
N THR A 31 39.19 -32.82 10.40
CA THR A 31 38.72 -33.20 9.07
C THR A 31 37.44 -32.44 8.78
N THR A 32 37.55 -31.21 8.25
CA THR A 32 36.39 -30.45 7.80
C THR A 32 35.69 -31.24 6.69
N GLN A 33 34.52 -31.77 7.01
CA GLN A 33 33.70 -32.51 6.06
C GLN A 33 33.40 -31.62 4.86
N GLU A 34 33.66 -32.14 3.66
CA GLU A 34 33.10 -31.59 2.43
C GLU A 34 31.57 -31.77 2.49
N THR A 35 30.86 -30.76 2.97
CA THR A 35 29.47 -30.56 2.55
C THR A 35 29.53 -30.14 1.08
N PRO A 36 28.99 -30.95 0.14
CA PRO A 36 28.91 -30.50 -1.24
C PRO A 36 27.99 -29.28 -1.26
N VAL A 37 28.55 -28.10 -1.56
CA VAL A 37 27.74 -26.92 -1.84
C VAL A 37 27.03 -27.19 -3.16
N GLU A 38 25.80 -27.71 -3.07
CA GLU A 38 24.97 -27.91 -4.24
C GLU A 38 24.80 -26.56 -4.94
N GLY A 39 25.29 -26.50 -6.17
CA GLY A 39 25.43 -25.26 -6.89
C GLY A 39 25.77 -25.51 -8.35
N ILE A 40 25.27 -24.61 -9.19
CA ILE A 40 25.43 -24.71 -10.65
C ILE A 40 26.81 -24.16 -10.99
N ARG A 41 27.66 -24.98 -11.63
CA ARG A 41 28.92 -24.51 -12.24
C ARG A 41 28.60 -23.70 -13.49
N VAL A 42 28.84 -22.40 -13.43
CA VAL A 42 28.65 -21.47 -14.54
C VAL A 42 29.99 -20.84 -14.90
N LYS A 43 30.31 -20.83 -16.20
CA LYS A 43 31.54 -20.21 -16.71
C LYS A 43 31.31 -18.73 -16.95
N TYR A 44 31.81 -17.89 -16.04
CA TYR A 44 31.71 -16.43 -16.11
C TYR A 44 33.10 -15.82 -16.33
N ASN A 45 33.25 -14.94 -17.32
CA ASN A 45 34.53 -14.30 -17.67
C ASN A 45 35.73 -15.27 -17.80
N LYS A 46 35.48 -16.47 -18.36
CA LYS A 46 36.43 -17.58 -18.56
C LYS A 46 36.83 -18.38 -17.31
N GLU A 47 36.40 -17.97 -16.12
CA GLU A 47 36.61 -18.69 -14.87
C GLU A 47 35.39 -19.58 -14.53
N GLU A 48 35.62 -20.71 -13.88
CA GLU A 48 34.54 -21.58 -13.39
C GLU A 48 34.09 -21.09 -12.01
N ARG A 49 32.84 -20.62 -11.90
CA ARG A 49 32.24 -20.20 -10.64
C ARG A 49 31.11 -21.15 -10.27
N ILE A 50 31.13 -21.65 -9.03
CA ILE A 50 30.00 -22.37 -8.44
C ILE A 50 29.04 -21.32 -7.90
N ILE A 51 27.81 -21.29 -8.43
CA ILE A 51 26.73 -20.46 -7.88
C ILE A 51 25.92 -21.35 -6.93
N PRO A 52 25.84 -21.02 -5.62
CA PRO A 52 25.07 -21.83 -4.68
C PRO A 52 23.58 -21.84 -5.06
N ASN A 53 22.88 -22.94 -4.77
CA ASN A 53 21.48 -23.16 -5.18
C ASN A 53 20.51 -22.04 -4.75
N GLU A 54 20.78 -21.31 -3.66
CA GLU A 54 19.92 -20.18 -3.24
C GLU A 54 20.10 -18.91 -4.10
N GLU A 55 21.29 -18.68 -4.67
CA GLU A 55 21.53 -17.55 -5.58
C GLU A 55 21.20 -17.88 -7.04
N ALA A 56 21.19 -19.17 -7.40
CA ALA A 56 20.97 -19.62 -8.78
C ALA A 56 19.69 -19.06 -9.44
N PRO A 57 18.51 -18.99 -8.78
CA PRO A 57 17.31 -18.38 -9.38
C PRO A 57 17.51 -16.90 -9.77
N ASN A 58 18.22 -16.13 -8.94
CA ASN A 58 18.48 -14.71 -9.18
C ASN A 58 19.42 -14.50 -10.37
N TRP A 59 20.47 -15.31 -10.48
CA TRP A 59 21.40 -15.29 -11.62
C TRP A 59 20.76 -15.79 -12.92
N ILE A 60 19.88 -16.82 -12.86
CA ILE A 60 19.10 -17.29 -14.01
C ILE A 60 18.11 -16.21 -14.49
N GLN A 61 17.39 -15.56 -13.56
CA GLN A 61 16.47 -14.47 -13.89
C GLN A 61 17.21 -13.28 -14.51
N LYS A 62 18.39 -12.93 -14.00
CA LYS A 62 19.28 -11.93 -14.62
C LYS A 62 19.71 -12.37 -16.02
N GLY A 63 20.14 -13.62 -16.21
CA GLY A 63 20.53 -14.15 -17.52
C GLY A 63 19.41 -14.07 -18.55
N LEU A 64 18.19 -14.46 -18.18
CA LEU A 64 17.00 -14.35 -19.05
C LEU A 64 16.63 -12.89 -19.36
N ASN A 65 16.85 -11.98 -18.43
CA ASN A 65 16.67 -10.54 -18.66
C ASN A 65 17.78 -9.96 -19.56
N TYR A 66 19.03 -10.44 -19.44
CA TYR A 66 20.14 -10.08 -20.32
C TYR A 66 19.90 -10.56 -21.76
N ASP A 67 19.39 -11.78 -21.94
CA ASP A 67 19.03 -12.32 -23.25
C ASP A 67 17.95 -11.46 -23.94
N LYS A 68 16.87 -11.14 -23.23
CA LYS A 68 15.83 -10.20 -23.71
C LYS A 68 16.38 -8.80 -23.99
N LEU A 69 17.31 -8.30 -23.18
CA LEU A 69 17.95 -7.00 -23.39
C LEU A 69 18.87 -7.04 -24.62
N GLN A 70 19.57 -8.14 -24.85
CA GLN A 70 20.43 -8.36 -26.02
C GLN A 70 19.60 -8.51 -27.30
N GLU A 71 18.48 -9.25 -27.25
CA GLU A 71 17.54 -9.34 -28.36
C GLU A 71 16.94 -7.95 -28.68
N ARG A 72 16.51 -7.20 -27.67
CA ARG A 72 16.02 -5.82 -27.86
C ARG A 72 17.11 -4.91 -28.41
N SER A 73 18.36 -5.08 -27.98
CA SER A 73 19.52 -4.32 -28.48
C SER A 73 19.78 -4.61 -29.95
N THR A 74 19.82 -5.88 -30.37
CA THR A 74 20.03 -6.24 -31.78
C THR A 74 18.86 -5.83 -32.69
N GLN A 75 17.63 -5.85 -32.18
CA GLN A 75 16.47 -5.29 -32.86
C GLN A 75 16.61 -3.77 -33.06
N LEU A 76 16.97 -3.02 -32.01
CA LEU A 76 17.20 -1.56 -32.08
C LEU A 76 18.37 -1.19 -33.00
N GLU A 77 19.48 -1.93 -32.95
CA GLU A 77 20.63 -1.74 -33.85
C GLU A 77 20.24 -1.99 -35.31
N THR A 78 19.40 -2.99 -35.57
CA THR A 78 18.87 -3.29 -36.91
C THR A 78 17.92 -2.19 -37.39
N GLN A 79 17.07 -1.65 -36.52
CA GLN A 79 16.22 -0.51 -36.82
C GLN A 79 17.04 0.76 -37.12
N ALA A 80 18.05 1.07 -36.30
CA ALA A 80 18.96 2.20 -36.51
C ALA A 80 19.67 2.12 -37.87
N LYS A 81 20.23 0.95 -38.23
CA LYS A 81 20.86 0.72 -39.55
C LYS A 81 19.87 0.85 -40.71
N ASN A 82 18.61 0.45 -40.51
CA ASN A 82 17.56 0.64 -41.51
C ASN A 82 17.22 2.11 -41.70
N LEU A 83 17.08 2.88 -40.61
CA LEU A 83 16.84 4.32 -40.65
C LEU A 83 18.02 5.07 -41.28
N GLU A 84 19.27 4.72 -40.94
CA GLU A 84 20.48 5.29 -41.55
C GLU A 84 20.54 5.05 -43.06
N ARG A 85 20.18 3.85 -43.50
CA ARG A 85 20.07 3.51 -44.93
C ARG A 85 18.96 4.30 -45.63
N VAL A 86 17.82 4.54 -44.96
CA VAL A 86 16.71 5.34 -45.50
C VAL A 86 17.11 6.82 -45.59
N ALA A 87 17.67 7.39 -44.52
CA ALA A 87 18.19 8.76 -44.50
C ALA A 87 19.18 9.01 -45.65
N LYS A 88 20.18 8.13 -45.81
CA LYS A 88 21.15 8.20 -46.92
C LYS A 88 20.52 8.01 -48.29
N ALA A 89 19.48 7.17 -48.43
CA ALA A 89 18.76 7.01 -49.69
C ALA A 89 17.98 8.27 -50.10
N TYR A 90 17.50 9.05 -49.13
CA TYR A 90 16.91 10.38 -49.36
C TYR A 90 17.95 11.52 -49.39
N GLY A 91 19.25 11.21 -49.30
CA GLY A 91 20.34 12.19 -49.41
C GLY A 91 20.69 12.92 -48.11
N PHE A 92 20.14 12.53 -46.97
CA PHE A 92 20.48 13.11 -45.66
C PHE A 92 21.81 12.54 -45.13
N PRO A 93 22.63 13.37 -44.45
CA PRO A 93 23.94 12.96 -43.95
C PRO A 93 23.86 11.97 -42.77
N ASP A 94 22.81 12.09 -41.95
CA ASP A 94 22.59 11.32 -40.73
C ASP A 94 21.08 11.12 -40.47
N VAL A 95 20.75 10.29 -39.47
CA VAL A 95 19.36 9.93 -39.13
C VAL A 95 18.62 11.09 -38.46
N ASP A 96 19.28 11.88 -37.62
CA ASP A 96 18.65 12.95 -36.85
C ASP A 96 18.24 14.11 -37.79
N SER A 97 19.08 14.41 -38.79
CA SER A 97 18.74 15.32 -39.90
C SER A 97 17.54 14.85 -40.72
N TYR A 98 17.44 13.54 -40.99
CA TYR A 98 16.28 12.96 -41.70
C TYR A 98 15.00 13.03 -40.85
N MET A 99 15.08 12.70 -39.56
CA MET A 99 13.94 12.80 -38.65
C MET A 99 13.48 14.23 -38.45
N THR A 100 14.40 15.19 -38.29
CA THR A 100 14.07 16.61 -38.17
C THR A 100 13.33 17.11 -39.41
N ALA A 101 13.81 16.76 -40.61
CA ALA A 101 13.15 17.14 -41.86
C ALA A 101 11.78 16.45 -42.04
N LEU A 102 11.61 15.23 -41.52
CA LEU A 102 10.33 14.54 -41.51
C LEU A 102 9.33 15.21 -40.55
N ASP A 103 9.77 15.57 -39.33
CA ASP A 103 8.97 16.29 -38.34
C ASP A 103 8.55 17.67 -38.85
N GLU A 104 9.45 18.41 -39.52
CA GLU A 104 9.14 19.69 -40.18
C GLU A 104 8.09 19.51 -41.29
N PHE A 105 8.24 18.48 -42.15
CA PHE A 105 7.28 18.16 -43.20
C PHE A 105 5.91 17.76 -42.65
N GLU A 106 5.86 16.95 -41.58
CA GLU A 106 4.61 16.56 -40.92
C GLU A 106 3.93 17.76 -40.24
N GLN A 107 4.70 18.65 -39.61
CA GLN A 107 4.16 19.90 -39.05
C GLN A 107 3.62 20.83 -40.13
N GLN A 108 4.32 20.96 -41.27
CA GLN A 108 3.85 21.75 -42.41
C GLN A 108 2.59 21.15 -43.04
N GLN A 109 2.52 19.82 -43.20
CA GLN A 109 1.31 19.09 -43.62
C GLN A 109 0.11 19.38 -42.71
N GLN A 110 0.29 19.31 -41.39
CA GLN A 110 -0.77 19.62 -40.42
C GLN A 110 -1.21 21.09 -40.55
N LEU A 111 -0.26 22.01 -40.65
CA LEU A 111 -0.52 23.43 -40.76
C LEU A 111 -1.27 23.80 -42.05
N GLU A 112 -0.90 23.20 -43.19
CA GLU A 112 -1.64 23.33 -44.45
C GLU A 112 -3.07 22.77 -44.36
N GLN A 113 -3.26 21.64 -43.68
CA GLN A 113 -4.58 21.04 -43.49
C GLN A 113 -5.47 21.90 -42.57
N GLU A 114 -4.91 22.46 -41.50
CA GLU A 114 -5.60 23.41 -40.62
C GLU A 114 -5.95 24.71 -41.36
N ALA A 115 -5.00 25.28 -42.12
CA ALA A 115 -5.20 26.46 -42.96
C ALA A 115 -6.34 26.25 -43.98
N ARG A 116 -6.31 25.14 -44.74
CA ARG A 116 -7.37 24.74 -45.68
C ARG A 116 -8.72 24.53 -44.99
N ARG A 117 -8.74 23.92 -43.80
CA ARG A 117 -9.96 23.70 -43.00
C ARG A 117 -10.58 25.01 -42.50
N LEU A 118 -9.75 25.98 -42.12
CA LEU A 118 -10.18 27.28 -41.62
C LEU A 118 -10.45 28.29 -42.76
N GLY A 119 -9.99 28.01 -43.97
CA GLY A 119 -10.10 28.91 -45.13
C GLY A 119 -9.17 30.11 -45.06
N VAL A 120 -8.04 29.97 -44.37
CA VAL A 120 -7.06 31.05 -44.09
C VAL A 120 -5.68 30.63 -44.62
N ASP A 121 -4.79 31.60 -44.81
CA ASP A 121 -3.40 31.34 -45.22
C ASP A 121 -2.59 30.62 -44.12
N VAL A 122 -1.60 29.83 -44.55
CA VAL A 122 -0.70 29.03 -43.71
C VAL A 122 0.07 29.92 -42.74
N ASP A 123 0.55 31.07 -43.21
CA ASP A 123 1.27 32.08 -42.41
C ASP A 123 0.44 32.64 -41.25
N VAL A 124 -0.88 32.72 -41.42
CA VAL A 124 -1.79 33.23 -40.37
C VAL A 124 -1.98 32.16 -39.29
N VAL A 125 -2.11 30.89 -39.67
CA VAL A 125 -2.19 29.79 -38.71
C VAL A 125 -0.85 29.60 -37.98
N ALA A 126 0.29 29.78 -38.66
CA ALA A 126 1.62 29.75 -38.06
C ALA A 126 1.75 30.76 -36.90
N ARG A 127 1.49 32.04 -37.19
CA ARG A 127 1.54 33.13 -36.19
C ARG A 127 0.56 32.90 -35.06
N PHE A 128 -0.66 32.47 -35.36
CA PHE A 128 -1.66 32.17 -34.34
C PHE A 128 -1.22 31.00 -33.44
N ARG A 129 -0.51 30.00 -33.97
CA ARG A 129 0.08 28.91 -33.19
C ARG A 129 1.20 29.43 -32.27
N GLU A 130 2.08 30.28 -32.78
CA GLU A 130 3.15 30.93 -31.99
C GLU A 130 2.61 31.79 -30.86
N GLU A 131 1.61 32.65 -31.13
CA GLU A 131 0.94 33.50 -30.14
C GLU A 131 0.15 32.69 -29.09
N LEU A 132 -0.43 31.55 -29.48
CA LEU A 132 -1.14 30.66 -28.55
C LEU A 132 -0.22 29.75 -27.72
N ASN A 133 1.02 29.52 -28.12
CA ASN A 133 1.95 28.66 -27.37
C ASN A 133 2.20 29.12 -25.91
N PRO A 134 2.50 30.41 -25.61
CA PRO A 134 2.63 30.86 -24.22
C PRO A 134 1.32 30.69 -23.44
N ILE A 135 0.17 31.03 -24.04
CA ILE A 135 -1.15 30.90 -23.40
C ILE A 135 -1.47 29.44 -23.06
N LYS A 136 -1.11 28.49 -23.93
CA LYS A 136 -1.23 27.04 -23.64
C LYS A 136 -0.32 26.62 -22.48
N SER A 137 0.93 27.11 -22.47
CA SER A 137 1.88 26.80 -21.39
C SER A 137 1.40 27.31 -20.03
N GLU A 138 0.93 28.56 -19.95
CA GLU A 138 0.33 29.14 -18.74
C GLU A 138 -0.92 28.38 -18.31
N LEU A 139 -1.80 28.01 -19.25
CA LEU A 139 -3.01 27.24 -18.96
C LEU A 139 -2.69 25.85 -18.41
N ASP A 140 -1.68 25.17 -18.94
CA ASP A 140 -1.29 23.83 -18.49
C ASP A 140 -0.54 23.86 -17.15
N GLN A 141 0.28 24.91 -16.91
CA GLN A 141 0.84 25.20 -15.58
C GLN A 141 -0.29 25.44 -14.56
N TYR A 142 -1.27 26.29 -14.88
CA TYR A 142 -2.40 26.58 -14.01
C TYR A 142 -3.30 25.35 -13.76
N LYS A 143 -3.54 24.50 -14.77
CA LYS A 143 -4.22 23.21 -14.57
C LYS A 143 -3.46 22.31 -13.61
N THR A 144 -2.14 22.23 -13.76
CA THR A 144 -1.27 21.41 -12.90
C THR A 144 -1.31 21.93 -11.46
N GLU A 145 -1.18 23.24 -11.25
CA GLU A 145 -1.30 23.88 -9.93
C GLU A 145 -2.70 23.68 -9.31
N MET A 146 -3.76 23.84 -10.10
CA MET A 146 -5.13 23.58 -9.63
C MET A 146 -5.37 22.10 -9.31
N GLN A 147 -4.70 21.18 -10.00
CA GLN A 147 -4.74 19.76 -9.70
C GLN A 147 -3.97 19.44 -8.42
N THR A 148 -2.73 19.91 -8.25
CA THR A 148 -1.95 19.68 -7.02
C THR A 148 -2.63 20.30 -5.79
N VAL A 149 -3.16 21.52 -5.89
CA VAL A 149 -3.94 22.17 -4.82
C VAL A 149 -5.23 21.40 -4.50
N ARG A 150 -5.86 20.76 -5.49
CA ARG A 150 -7.03 19.89 -5.25
C ARG A 150 -6.62 18.59 -4.55
N GLU A 151 -5.54 17.95 -4.99
CA GLU A 151 -5.00 16.72 -4.42
C GLU A 151 -4.51 16.93 -2.99
N GLU A 152 -3.78 18.02 -2.72
CA GLU A 152 -3.35 18.43 -1.38
C GLU A 152 -4.55 18.67 -0.45
N LYS A 153 -5.57 19.42 -0.91
CA LYS A 153 -6.80 19.63 -0.13
C LYS A 153 -7.57 18.33 0.14
N ALA A 154 -7.58 17.40 -0.82
CA ALA A 154 -8.21 16.09 -0.65
C ALA A 154 -7.43 15.23 0.36
N ALA A 155 -6.11 15.16 0.24
CA ALA A 155 -5.24 14.44 1.18
C ALA A 155 -5.38 14.98 2.61
N LEU A 156 -5.37 16.31 2.78
CA LEU A 156 -5.51 16.98 4.07
C LEU A 156 -6.93 16.79 4.67
N ALA A 157 -7.97 16.71 3.84
CA ALA A 157 -9.31 16.34 4.29
C ALA A 157 -9.36 14.89 4.81
N VAL A 158 -8.77 13.94 4.08
CA VAL A 158 -8.67 12.52 4.47
C VAL A 158 -7.84 12.36 5.75
N GLU A 159 -6.73 13.09 5.89
CA GLU A 159 -5.89 13.07 7.11
C GLU A 159 -6.66 13.58 8.34
N ARG A 160 -7.44 14.66 8.19
CA ARG A 160 -8.33 15.15 9.26
C ARG A 160 -9.39 14.13 9.62
N GLU A 161 -10.11 13.57 8.65
CA GLU A 161 -11.11 12.54 8.91
C GLU A 161 -10.49 11.33 9.60
N LEU A 162 -9.32 10.87 9.17
CA LEU A 162 -8.59 9.75 9.79
C LEU A 162 -8.15 10.05 11.22
N THR A 163 -7.69 11.28 11.49
CA THR A 163 -7.29 11.74 12.83
C THR A 163 -8.50 11.80 13.78
N ASP A 164 -9.59 12.42 13.33
CA ASP A 164 -10.85 12.51 14.09
C ASP A 164 -11.46 11.12 14.32
N LEU A 165 -11.29 10.19 13.39
CA LEU A 165 -11.82 8.84 13.49
C LEU A 165 -10.99 7.98 14.45
N LYS A 166 -9.65 8.07 14.43
CA LYS A 166 -8.75 7.45 15.42
C LYS A 166 -8.98 8.01 16.83
N GLY A 167 -9.23 9.32 16.95
CA GLY A 167 -9.58 9.96 18.22
C GLY A 167 -10.93 9.48 18.80
N ARG A 168 -11.91 9.17 17.94
CA ARG A 168 -13.23 8.66 18.33
C ARG A 168 -13.29 7.15 18.53
N TYR A 169 -12.46 6.38 17.83
CA TYR A 169 -12.45 4.92 17.83
C TYR A 169 -11.04 4.36 18.02
N PRO A 170 -10.62 4.06 19.26
CA PRO A 170 -9.27 3.55 19.54
C PRO A 170 -9.02 2.13 19.00
N ASP A 171 -10.07 1.40 18.60
CA ASP A 171 -9.99 0.11 17.90
C ASP A 171 -10.00 0.25 16.37
N PHE A 172 -9.98 1.47 15.82
CA PHE A 172 -9.99 1.72 14.37
C PHE A 172 -8.87 0.95 13.64
N ASP A 173 -7.64 0.96 14.16
CA ASP A 173 -6.50 0.31 13.51
C ASP A 173 -6.66 -1.21 13.32
N LYS A 174 -7.58 -1.88 14.05
CA LYS A 174 -7.93 -3.28 13.83
C LYS A 174 -8.79 -3.50 12.57
N TYR A 175 -9.65 -2.53 12.25
CA TYR A 175 -10.63 -2.63 11.16
C TYR A 175 -10.32 -1.72 9.97
N LYS A 176 -9.21 -0.96 10.04
CA LYS A 176 -8.83 0.08 9.07
C LYS A 176 -8.88 -0.42 7.63
N ASP A 177 -8.32 -1.60 7.35
CA ASP A 177 -8.14 -2.09 5.97
C ASP A 177 -9.52 -2.40 5.36
N ARG A 178 -10.34 -3.18 6.08
CA ARG A 178 -11.73 -3.45 5.69
C ARG A 178 -12.62 -2.19 5.65
N ALA A 179 -12.33 -1.17 6.45
CA ALA A 179 -13.03 0.11 6.40
C ALA A 179 -12.62 0.95 5.17
N PHE A 180 -11.35 0.89 4.75
CA PHE A 180 -10.91 1.49 3.49
C PHE A 180 -11.49 0.75 2.28
N ASP A 181 -11.45 -0.59 2.28
CA ASP A 181 -12.03 -1.42 1.21
C ASP A 181 -13.52 -1.09 1.02
N LEU A 182 -14.31 -1.08 2.11
CA LEU A 182 -15.73 -0.70 2.06
C LEU A 182 -15.96 0.75 1.63
N ALA A 183 -15.11 1.70 2.01
CA ALA A 183 -15.21 3.08 1.57
C ALA A 183 -14.93 3.23 0.05
N ILE A 184 -13.95 2.49 -0.47
CA ILE A 184 -13.56 2.49 -1.89
C ILE A 184 -14.61 1.76 -2.75
N GLU A 185 -15.02 0.55 -2.37
CA GLU A 185 -15.95 -0.27 -3.16
C GLU A 185 -17.39 0.25 -3.12
N SER A 186 -17.84 0.77 -1.98
CA SER A 186 -19.24 1.16 -1.76
C SER A 186 -19.47 2.68 -1.81
N GLY A 187 -18.41 3.49 -1.88
CA GLY A 187 -18.51 4.95 -1.82
C GLY A 187 -19.00 5.50 -0.48
N TYR A 188 -18.94 4.72 0.60
CA TYR A 188 -19.30 5.17 1.95
C TYR A 188 -18.22 6.10 2.54
N LYS A 189 -18.65 6.99 3.43
CA LYS A 189 -17.71 7.74 4.28
C LYS A 189 -16.92 6.78 5.16
N LEU A 190 -15.64 7.08 5.40
CA LEU A 190 -14.73 6.22 6.16
C LEU A 190 -15.27 5.87 7.56
N GLU A 191 -15.97 6.82 8.20
CA GLU A 191 -16.62 6.60 9.50
C GLU A 191 -17.71 5.52 9.45
N ASP A 192 -18.57 5.55 8.43
CA ASP A 192 -19.69 4.60 8.30
C ASP A 192 -19.21 3.23 7.80
N ALA A 193 -18.19 3.22 6.93
CA ALA A 193 -17.47 2.02 6.54
C ALA A 193 -16.79 1.33 7.75
N TYR A 194 -16.16 2.08 8.66
CA TYR A 194 -15.64 1.54 9.93
C TYR A 194 -16.75 0.99 10.84
N LYS A 195 -17.90 1.69 10.94
CA LYS A 195 -19.04 1.19 11.74
C LYS A 195 -19.49 -0.17 11.21
N LEU A 196 -19.66 -0.32 9.89
CA LEU A 196 -20.02 -1.59 9.24
C LEU A 196 -18.94 -2.66 9.45
N ALA A 197 -17.67 -2.36 9.15
CA ALA A 197 -16.54 -3.29 9.30
C ALA A 197 -16.38 -3.83 10.73
N SER A 198 -16.63 -2.99 11.74
CA SER A 198 -16.54 -3.38 13.15
C SER A 198 -17.84 -4.00 13.70
N TYR A 199 -18.97 -3.89 12.99
CA TYR A 199 -20.27 -4.37 13.47
C TYR A 199 -20.36 -5.90 13.48
N GLU A 200 -19.88 -6.57 12.45
CA GLU A 200 -19.85 -8.05 12.37
C GLU A 200 -19.06 -8.67 13.53
N ASP A 201 -17.86 -8.17 13.79
CA ASP A 201 -17.00 -8.62 14.90
C ASP A 201 -17.63 -8.32 16.26
N LYS A 202 -18.32 -7.17 16.41
CA LYS A 202 -19.05 -6.82 17.63
C LYS A 202 -20.23 -7.79 17.84
N ILE A 203 -21.00 -8.13 16.81
CA ILE A 203 -22.06 -9.16 16.89
C ILE A 203 -21.47 -10.51 17.26
N ALA A 204 -20.43 -10.98 16.57
CA ALA A 204 -19.82 -12.29 16.83
C ALA A 204 -19.29 -12.40 18.27
N LYS A 205 -18.63 -11.35 18.76
CA LYS A 205 -18.14 -11.27 20.14
C LYS A 205 -19.29 -11.25 21.15
N THR A 206 -20.35 -10.49 20.91
CA THR A 206 -21.54 -10.48 21.79
C THR A 206 -22.24 -11.84 21.79
N ALA A 207 -22.38 -12.50 20.64
CA ALA A 207 -22.93 -13.85 20.54
C ALA A 207 -22.13 -14.84 21.40
N GLN A 208 -20.81 -14.90 21.22
CA GLN A 208 -19.91 -15.75 22.03
C GLN A 208 -19.98 -15.43 23.52
N GLN A 209 -20.05 -14.16 23.91
CA GLN A 209 -20.20 -13.75 25.31
C GLN A 209 -21.55 -14.21 25.89
N THR A 210 -22.65 -14.01 25.17
CA THR A 210 -23.99 -14.44 25.62
C THR A 210 -24.12 -15.95 25.67
N GLU A 211 -23.51 -16.70 24.76
CA GLU A 211 -23.44 -18.16 24.79
C GLU A 211 -22.63 -18.63 26.01
N ALA A 212 -21.43 -18.10 26.22
CA ALA A 212 -20.58 -18.44 27.36
C ALA A 212 -21.25 -18.10 28.71
N GLU A 213 -21.94 -16.96 28.80
CA GLU A 213 -22.77 -16.63 29.96
C GLU A 213 -23.94 -17.59 30.15
N THR A 214 -24.58 -18.01 29.07
CA THR A 214 -25.71 -18.95 29.11
C THR A 214 -25.24 -20.33 29.58
N ILE A 215 -24.12 -20.84 29.04
CA ILE A 215 -23.48 -22.08 29.48
C ILE A 215 -23.10 -21.98 30.97
N ARG A 216 -22.49 -20.87 31.42
CA ARG A 216 -22.18 -20.65 32.85
C ARG A 216 -23.44 -20.63 33.72
N LYS A 217 -24.53 -19.99 33.26
CA LYS A 217 -25.82 -19.99 33.97
C LYS A 217 -26.42 -21.39 34.04
N LEU A 218 -26.39 -22.19 32.96
CA LEU A 218 -26.85 -23.58 32.97
C LEU A 218 -25.99 -24.48 33.87
N GLN A 219 -24.66 -24.37 33.82
CA GLN A 219 -23.76 -25.14 34.68
C GLN A 219 -23.96 -24.78 36.16
N ASN A 220 -24.04 -23.49 36.49
CA ASN A 220 -24.30 -23.04 37.86
C ASN A 220 -25.68 -23.48 38.35
N ASN A 221 -26.71 -23.46 37.50
CA ASN A 221 -28.05 -23.96 37.84
C ASN A 221 -28.07 -25.49 38.03
N ALA A 222 -27.35 -26.24 37.20
CA ALA A 222 -27.22 -27.69 37.34
C ALA A 222 -26.47 -28.09 38.63
N LEU A 223 -25.48 -27.28 39.04
CA LEU A 223 -24.75 -27.47 40.30
C LEU A 223 -25.52 -26.96 41.54
N SER A 224 -26.44 -25.99 41.38
CA SER A 224 -27.23 -25.42 42.48
C SER A 224 -28.62 -26.04 42.65
N THR A 225 -29.04 -26.94 41.76
CA THR A 225 -30.37 -27.59 41.81
C THR A 225 -30.29 -29.10 42.13
N PRO A 226 -30.03 -29.49 43.40
CA PRO A 226 -30.23 -30.85 43.85
C PRO A 226 -31.73 -31.13 44.05
N GLY A 227 -32.45 -31.44 42.98
CA GLY A 227 -33.83 -31.96 43.07
C GLY A 227 -34.83 -31.40 42.06
N ALA A 228 -34.80 -31.92 40.83
CA ALA A 228 -35.92 -31.82 39.88
C ALA A 228 -35.99 -33.05 38.94
N LEU A 229 -35.72 -34.24 39.48
CA LEU A 229 -36.06 -35.53 38.89
C LEU A 229 -37.11 -36.22 39.77
N GLY A 230 -38.31 -35.65 39.83
CA GLY A 230 -39.45 -36.18 40.59
C GLY A 230 -40.52 -35.12 40.92
N ALA A 231 -41.80 -35.53 40.86
CA ALA A 231 -43.03 -34.74 41.07
C ALA A 231 -43.27 -33.62 40.02
N GLU A 232 -44.22 -33.77 39.10
CA GLU A 232 -45.68 -33.55 39.25
C GLU A 232 -46.07 -32.08 39.54
N GLY A 233 -46.97 -31.55 38.73
CA GLY A 233 -47.27 -30.11 38.66
C GLY A 233 -48.21 -29.60 39.75
N ALA A 234 -48.13 -28.29 40.01
CA ALA A 234 -49.11 -27.57 40.82
C ALA A 234 -49.29 -26.13 40.30
N GLU A 235 -50.55 -25.72 40.16
CA GLU A 235 -50.96 -24.45 39.56
C GLU A 235 -50.87 -23.27 40.56
N HIS A 236 -50.43 -22.09 40.10
CA HIS A 236 -50.40 -20.89 40.93
C HIS A 236 -51.79 -20.23 41.05
N LYS A 237 -52.37 -20.31 42.25
CA LYS A 237 -53.71 -19.75 42.58
C LYS A 237 -53.62 -18.26 42.92
N THR A 238 -54.24 -17.40 42.11
CA THR A 238 -54.19 -15.92 42.22
C THR A 238 -55.49 -15.30 42.78
N GLY A 239 -56.04 -15.87 43.85
CA GLY A 239 -57.31 -15.43 44.45
C GLY A 239 -57.15 -14.44 45.61
N PHE A 240 -58.22 -13.72 45.98
CA PHE A 240 -58.24 -12.76 47.11
C PHE A 240 -57.64 -13.32 48.42
N SER A 241 -57.82 -14.62 48.66
CA SER A 241 -57.30 -15.33 49.83
C SER A 241 -55.77 -15.44 49.91
N SER A 242 -55.04 -15.20 48.82
CA SER A 242 -53.56 -15.21 48.81
C SER A 242 -52.93 -13.82 49.02
N LEU A 243 -53.74 -12.76 49.14
CA LEU A 243 -53.26 -11.41 49.45
C LEU A 243 -52.99 -11.24 50.95
N SER A 244 -52.07 -10.35 51.32
CA SER A 244 -51.82 -10.01 52.72
C SER A 244 -53.04 -9.31 53.36
N LYS A 245 -53.14 -9.34 54.70
CA LYS A 245 -54.26 -8.73 55.43
C LYS A 245 -54.42 -7.23 55.16
N ASP A 246 -53.33 -6.52 54.89
CA ASP A 246 -53.36 -5.08 54.61
C ASP A 246 -53.77 -4.78 53.16
N GLU A 247 -53.37 -5.62 52.20
CA GLU A 247 -53.87 -5.57 50.83
C GLU A 247 -55.36 -5.92 50.75
N GLN A 248 -55.82 -6.93 51.50
CA GLN A 248 -57.24 -7.26 51.64
C GLN A 248 -58.03 -6.06 52.19
N ARG A 249 -57.54 -5.41 53.25
CA ARG A 249 -58.15 -4.19 53.83
C ARG A 249 -58.18 -3.04 52.85
N LYS A 250 -57.10 -2.81 52.10
CA LYS A 250 -57.02 -1.77 51.07
C LYS A 250 -58.01 -2.04 49.94
N MET A 251 -58.09 -3.28 49.44
CA MET A 251 -59.05 -3.67 48.41
C MET A 251 -60.50 -3.53 48.89
N ILE A 252 -60.81 -3.90 50.14
CA ILE A 252 -62.13 -3.66 50.76
C ILE A 252 -62.44 -2.16 50.84
N ALA A 253 -61.45 -1.32 51.19
CA ALA A 253 -61.62 0.14 51.23
C ALA A 253 -61.86 0.74 49.83
N GLU A 254 -61.15 0.27 48.81
CA GLU A 254 -61.33 0.67 47.39
C GLU A 254 -62.71 0.28 46.85
N VAL A 255 -63.18 -0.95 47.14
CA VAL A 255 -64.53 -1.40 46.76
C VAL A 255 -65.59 -0.58 47.50
N LYS A 256 -65.40 -0.32 48.81
CA LYS A 256 -66.33 0.48 49.62
C LYS A 256 -66.35 1.96 49.24
N ALA A 257 -65.25 2.50 48.72
CA ALA A 257 -65.16 3.85 48.17
C ALA A 257 -65.77 3.97 46.76
N GLY A 258 -66.23 2.87 46.15
CA GLY A 258 -66.80 2.86 44.80
C GLY A 258 -65.79 3.09 43.68
N THR A 259 -64.49 3.25 44.01
CA THR A 259 -63.42 3.45 43.03
C THR A 259 -63.05 2.17 42.28
N ARG A 260 -63.46 1.00 42.81
CA ARG A 260 -63.30 -0.30 42.17
C ARG A 260 -64.66 -0.98 41.99
N LYS A 261 -65.25 -0.86 40.80
CA LYS A 261 -66.35 -1.75 40.37
C LYS A 261 -65.78 -3.15 40.21
N THR A 262 -66.35 -4.11 40.93
CA THR A 262 -66.08 -5.54 40.74
C THR A 262 -66.65 -5.99 39.40
N LEU A 263 -65.79 -6.63 38.59
CA LEU A 263 -66.15 -7.69 37.66
C LEU A 263 -65.66 -9.00 38.29
#